data_AF-A0A4R2YXB3-F1
#
_entry.id   AF-A0A4R2YXB3-F1
#
_cell.length_a   1.000
_cell.length_b   1.000
_cell.length_c   1.000
_cell.angle_alpha   90.00
_cell.angle_beta   90.00
_cell.angle_gamma   90.00
#
_symmetry.space_group_name_H-M   'P 1'
#
loop_
_entity.id
_entity.type
_entity.pdbx_description
1 polymer ?
#
loop_
_entity_poly.entity_id
_entity_poly.type
_entity_poly.pdbx_seq_one_letter_code
_entity_poly.pdbx_strand_id
1 'polypeptide(L)'
;MITAFRVLLAAGVLVLAACSSHDDSADVVQKGNSVNIGQRTVNIDSPAYAACSMAGGQLRMAPQLDGSRVGMCSMANGRQCSEGALMQGLCKA
;
A
#
# COMPACT_ATOMS: atom_id res chain seq x y z
N MET A 1 26.98 42.14 10.62
CA MET A 1 25.81 41.31 10.95
C MET A 1 25.23 40.61 9.71
N ILE A 2 24.99 41.31 8.60
CA ILE A 2 24.40 40.75 7.37
C ILE A 2 25.28 39.68 6.69
N THR A 3 26.61 39.86 6.70
CA THR A 3 27.57 38.91 6.11
C THR A 3 27.58 37.56 6.83
N ALA A 4 27.52 37.56 8.16
CA ALA A 4 27.42 36.34 8.95
C ALA A 4 26.11 35.57 8.69
N PHE A 5 25.00 36.29 8.47
CA PHE A 5 23.72 35.70 8.14
C PHE A 5 23.73 35.01 6.76
N ARG A 6 24.41 35.61 5.77
CA ARG A 6 24.59 35.00 4.44
C ARG A 6 25.45 33.74 4.48
N VAL A 7 26.51 33.73 5.30
CA VAL A 7 27.36 32.55 5.50
C VAL A 7 26.58 31.40 6.17
N LEU A 8 25.76 31.71 7.18
CA LEU A 8 24.89 30.74 7.85
C LEU A 8 23.87 30.12 6.89
N LEU A 9 23.22 30.94 6.05
CA LEU A 9 22.26 30.44 5.06
C LEU A 9 22.92 29.56 4.00
N ALA A 10 24.11 29.94 3.51
CA ALA A 10 24.83 29.16 2.51
C ALA A 10 25.30 27.81 3.07
N ALA A 11 25.80 27.78 4.31
CA ALA A 11 26.18 26.54 4.98
C ALA A 11 24.98 25.60 5.21
N GLY A 12 23.82 26.16 5.58
CA GLY A 12 22.58 25.38 5.72
C GLY A 12 22.20 24.66 4.42
N VAL A 13 22.17 25.38 3.29
CA VAL A 13 21.81 24.78 1.98
C VAL A 13 22.79 23.67 1.57
N LEU A 14 24.09 23.82 1.85
CA LEU A 14 25.09 22.77 1.56
C LEU A 14 24.87 21.50 2.40
N VAL A 15 24.49 21.65 3.68
CA VAL A 15 24.23 20.51 4.57
C VAL A 15 22.94 19.77 4.17
N LEU A 16 21.91 20.48 3.71
CA LEU A 16 20.70 19.84 3.17
C LEU A 16 20.97 19.05 1.88
N ALA A 17 21.85 19.55 1.00
CA ALA A 17 22.23 18.83 -0.22
C ALA A 17 23.03 17.55 0.06
N ALA A 18 23.90 17.55 1.09
CA ALA A 18 24.66 16.36 1.50
C ALA A 18 23.78 15.30 2.18
N CYS A 19 22.65 15.68 2.78
CA CYS A 19 21.66 14.74 3.29
C CYS A 19 20.80 14.12 2.16
N SER A 20 20.90 14.65 0.94
CA SER A 20 20.28 14.14 -0.29
C SER A 20 21.24 13.29 -1.15
N SER A 21 22.46 13.01 -0.69
CA SER A 21 23.38 12.11 -1.40
C SER A 21 22.96 10.65 -1.22
N HIS A 22 21.86 10.28 -1.87
CA HIS A 22 21.72 8.96 -2.47
C HIS A 22 22.06 9.11 -3.96
N ASP A 23 23.27 8.70 -4.33
CA ASP A 23 23.59 8.32 -5.70
C ASP A 23 22.83 7.02 -6.00
N ASP A 24 21.57 7.12 -6.42
CA ASP A 24 20.93 6.05 -7.18
C ASP A 24 20.96 6.43 -8.66
N SER A 25 21.81 5.68 -9.34
CA SER A 25 21.88 5.58 -10.79
C SER A 25 20.54 5.19 -11.41
N ALA A 26 20.44 5.45 -12.71
CA ALA A 26 19.44 5.00 -13.65
C ALA A 26 18.16 5.85 -13.69
N ASP A 27 18.19 6.80 -14.63
CA ASP A 27 17.26 6.75 -15.76
C ASP A 27 16.69 5.34 -16.01
N VAL A 28 15.63 4.98 -15.29
CA VAL A 28 14.78 3.87 -15.65
C VAL A 28 14.09 4.26 -16.95
N VAL A 29 14.70 3.88 -18.08
CA VAL A 29 13.98 3.71 -19.34
C VAL A 29 12.72 2.94 -18.98
N GLN A 30 11.56 3.58 -19.07
CA GLN A 30 10.27 2.89 -19.05
C GLN A 30 10.20 2.05 -20.32
N LYS A 31 10.97 0.97 -20.34
CA LYS A 31 10.72 -0.18 -21.18
C LYS A 31 9.35 -0.62 -20.70
N GLY A 32 8.35 -0.40 -21.54
CA GLY A 32 6.98 -0.84 -21.34
C GLY A 32 6.96 -2.35 -21.16
N ASN A 33 7.35 -2.80 -19.98
CA ASN A 33 6.98 -4.08 -19.46
C ASN A 33 5.57 -3.81 -18.97
N SER A 34 4.59 -4.23 -19.76
CA SER A 34 3.28 -4.55 -19.24
C SER A 34 3.53 -5.51 -18.07
N VAL A 35 3.73 -4.95 -16.88
CA VAL A 35 3.63 -5.69 -15.64
C VAL A 35 2.18 -6.09 -15.65
N ASN A 36 1.93 -7.30 -16.14
CA ASN A 36 0.78 -8.06 -15.75
C ASN A 36 0.97 -8.18 -14.24
N ILE A 37 0.52 -7.18 -13.48
CA ILE A 37 0.25 -7.30 -12.06
C ILE A 37 -0.86 -8.30 -12.10
N GLY A 38 -0.44 -9.58 -12.15
CA GLY A 38 -1.26 -10.72 -12.45
C GLY A 38 -2.51 -10.47 -11.69
N GLN A 39 -3.57 -10.21 -12.45
CA GLN A 39 -4.92 -9.99 -12.02
C GLN A 39 -5.07 -10.96 -10.87
N ARG A 40 -4.85 -10.48 -9.65
CA ARG A 40 -4.61 -11.39 -8.53
C ARG A 40 -6.01 -11.72 -8.15
N THR A 41 -6.57 -12.64 -8.91
CA THR A 41 -7.98 -12.90 -9.05
C THR A 41 -8.41 -13.24 -7.65
N VAL A 42 -8.92 -12.21 -6.98
CA VAL A 42 -9.75 -12.39 -5.83
C VAL A 42 -10.81 -13.32 -6.36
N ASN A 43 -10.93 -14.51 -5.77
CA ASN A 43 -11.85 -15.51 -6.27
C ASN A 43 -13.26 -14.92 -6.10
N ILE A 44 -13.78 -14.32 -7.18
CA ILE A 44 -15.06 -13.61 -7.21
C ILE A 44 -16.21 -14.61 -7.02
N ASP A 45 -15.98 -15.88 -7.37
CA ASP A 45 -16.90 -16.98 -7.15
C ASP A 45 -16.82 -17.57 -5.73
N SER A 46 -15.96 -17.04 -4.86
CA SER A 46 -15.92 -17.48 -3.46
C SER A 46 -17.17 -17.03 -2.72
N PRO A 47 -17.80 -17.87 -1.88
CA PRO A 47 -18.93 -17.47 -1.04
C PRO A 47 -18.58 -16.26 -0.14
N ALA A 48 -17.32 -16.11 0.24
CA ALA A 48 -16.85 -14.95 0.98
C ALA A 48 -16.84 -13.66 0.16
N TYR A 49 -16.65 -13.73 -1.16
CA TYR A 49 -16.75 -12.57 -2.05
C TYR A 49 -18.19 -12.08 -2.11
N ALA A 50 -19.15 -12.99 -2.33
CA ALA A 50 -20.57 -12.67 -2.34
C ALA A 50 -21.04 -12.11 -0.99
N ALA A 51 -20.63 -12.72 0.13
CA ALA A 51 -20.93 -12.21 1.46
C ALA A 51 -20.35 -10.81 1.70
N CYS A 52 -19.12 -10.56 1.25
CA CYS A 52 -18.46 -9.27 1.40
C CYS A 52 -19.12 -8.18 0.55
N SER A 53 -19.51 -8.50 -0.70
CA SER A 53 -20.19 -7.54 -1.57
C SER A 53 -21.61 -7.24 -1.09
N MET A 54 -22.33 -8.24 -0.58
CA MET A 54 -23.64 -8.04 0.08
C MET A 54 -23.53 -7.15 1.32
N ALA A 55 -22.41 -7.22 2.04
CA ALA A 55 -22.12 -6.34 3.16
C ALA A 55 -21.68 -4.92 2.72
N GLY A 56 -21.61 -4.63 1.41
CA GLY A 56 -21.14 -3.34 0.90
C GLY A 56 -19.63 -3.14 1.03
N GLY A 57 -18.88 -4.24 1.18
CA GLY A 57 -17.42 -4.26 1.21
C GLY A 57 -16.80 -4.74 -0.10
N GLN A 58 -15.47 -4.73 -0.13
CA GLN A 58 -14.64 -5.19 -1.24
C GLN A 58 -13.67 -6.24 -0.73
N LEU A 59 -13.63 -7.41 -1.36
CA LEU A 59 -12.70 -8.48 -1.01
C LEU A 59 -11.29 -8.15 -1.51
N ARG A 60 -10.30 -8.22 -0.62
CA ARG A 60 -8.89 -7.92 -0.88
C ARG A 60 -8.03 -9.05 -0.34
N MET A 61 -7.01 -9.46 -1.08
CA MET A 61 -6.06 -10.48 -0.64
C MET A 61 -4.93 -9.82 0.16
N ALA A 62 -4.97 -9.95 1.48
CA ALA A 62 -3.97 -9.39 2.37
C ALA A 62 -2.94 -10.46 2.79
N PRO A 63 -1.64 -10.10 2.86
CA PRO A 63 -0.60 -10.99 3.33
C PRO A 63 -0.71 -11.17 4.85
N GLN A 64 -0.54 -12.41 5.31
CA GLN A 64 -0.47 -12.78 6.71
C GLN A 64 1.00 -12.74 7.18
N LEU A 65 1.23 -12.59 8.49
CA LEU A 65 2.58 -12.66 9.08
C LEU A 65 3.29 -14.00 8.82
N ASP A 66 2.50 -15.04 8.59
CA ASP A 66 2.92 -16.39 8.23
C ASP A 66 3.41 -16.51 6.77
N GLY A 67 3.29 -15.44 5.97
CA GLY A 67 3.64 -15.43 4.55
C GLY A 67 2.54 -15.99 3.63
N SER A 68 1.53 -16.64 4.20
CA SER A 68 0.28 -16.99 3.52
C SER A 68 -0.55 -15.74 3.17
N ARG A 69 -1.50 -15.87 2.25
CA ARG A 69 -2.42 -14.78 1.88
C ARG A 69 -3.84 -15.21 2.16
N VAL A 70 -4.59 -14.34 2.81
CA VAL A 70 -5.99 -14.57 3.13
C VAL A 70 -6.86 -13.52 2.44
N GLY A 71 -8.05 -13.93 1.99
CA GLY A 71 -9.06 -12.98 1.60
C GLY A 71 -9.56 -12.25 2.84
N MET A 72 -9.55 -10.93 2.78
CA MET A 72 -10.14 -10.05 3.77
C MET A 72 -11.16 -9.14 3.11
N CYS A 73 -12.34 -9.05 3.69
CA CYS A 73 -13.36 -8.10 3.31
C CYS A 73 -13.02 -6.74 3.91
N SER A 74 -12.74 -5.75 3.05
CA SER A 74 -12.59 -4.35 3.44
C SER A 74 -13.93 -3.64 3.33
N MET A 75 -14.40 -3.07 4.43
CA MET A 75 -15.68 -2.34 4.51
C MET A 75 -15.47 -0.84 4.27
N ALA A 76 -16.53 -0.14 3.83
CA ALA A 76 -16.51 1.32 3.70
C ALA A 76 -16.24 2.04 5.03
N ASN A 77 -16.56 1.39 6.16
CA ASN A 77 -16.25 1.87 7.51
C ASN A 77 -14.75 1.76 7.89
N GLY A 78 -13.87 1.29 6.99
CA GLY A 78 -12.44 1.10 7.24
C GLY A 78 -12.09 -0.19 7.99
N ARG A 79 -13.09 -0.99 8.35
CA ARG A 79 -12.91 -2.29 9.02
C ARG A 79 -12.44 -3.34 7.99
N GLN A 80 -11.59 -4.25 8.41
CA GLN A 80 -11.15 -5.39 7.59
C GLN A 80 -11.39 -6.69 8.35
N CYS A 81 -12.04 -7.65 7.70
CA CYS A 81 -12.39 -8.94 8.31
C CYS A 81 -11.97 -10.11 7.44
N SER A 82 -11.44 -11.15 8.06
CA SER A 82 -11.12 -12.41 7.37
C SER A 82 -12.39 -13.12 6.90
N GLU A 83 -12.28 -13.95 5.86
CA GLU A 83 -13.41 -14.77 5.36
C GLU A 83 -14.05 -15.60 6.49
N GLY A 84 -13.25 -16.16 7.40
CA GLY A 84 -13.76 -16.93 8.54
C GLY A 84 -14.63 -16.12 9.49
N ALA A 85 -14.22 -14.90 9.84
CA ALA A 85 -15.00 -14.02 10.71
C ALA A 85 -16.29 -13.54 10.02
N LEU A 86 -16.26 -13.38 8.71
CA LEU A 86 -17.42 -13.03 7.90
C LEU A 86 -18.45 -14.18 7.86
N MET A 87 -17.98 -15.41 7.61
CA MET A 87 -18.83 -16.61 7.56
C MET A 87 -19.44 -16.96 8.93
N GLN A 88 -18.72 -16.67 10.02
CA GLN A 88 -19.23 -16.85 11.38
C GLN A 88 -20.20 -15.74 11.83
N GLY A 89 -20.40 -14.70 11.02
CA GLY A 89 -21.23 -13.54 11.38
C GLY A 89 -20.66 -12.67 12.50
N LEU A 90 -19.44 -12.95 12.96
CA LEU A 90 -18.71 -12.14 13.94
C LEU A 90 -18.29 -10.79 13.36
N CYS A 91 -18.17 -10.74 12.03
CA CYS A 91 -17.94 -9.52 11.31
C CYS A 91 -19.15 -9.16 10.43
N LYS A 92 -19.73 -8.01 10.74
CA LYS A 92 -20.83 -7.37 10.02
C LYS A 92 -20.38 -5.99 9.57
N ALA A 93 -20.81 -5.59 8.37
CA ALA A 93 -20.57 -4.26 7.82
C ALA A 93 -21.09 -3.12 8.70
#